data_AF-A0A255TUX1-F1
#
_entry.id   AF-A0A255TUX1-F1
#
_cell.length_a   1.000
_cell.length_b   1.000
_cell.length_c   1.000
_cell.angle_alpha   90.00
_cell.angle_beta   90.00
_cell.angle_gamma   90.00
#
_symmetry.space_group_name_H-M   'P 1'
#
loop_
_entity.id
_entity.type
_entity.pdbx_description
1 polymer ?
#
loop_
_entity_poly.entity_id
_entity_poly.type
_entity_poly.pdbx_seq_one_letter_code
_entity_poly.pdbx_strand_id
1 'polypeptide(L)'
;MMKSFFPFLACFLSLTIFSSREMLAQEIKVKSCTIVQSDNTATENARYDINNDMCALIKVVTNDIEGLVFNNTNQYIGDIACHKGIYYVYVSPGMYMLSFSHPDFQPGTINLANFGYKKKTIGGKTYQVELEAQKPLNNMKSVAFKVSPVVDNSFVIFEGNKKAVEGSGLVEFFCKEGTYGYRIQAENYETVFGKVTISDKNIEPISIALQPLREPVKISCNVPDAEVVVDNINYGVVGIKQIPRGKHNIRITANGYFDINDNIDVTGSSLSLDYKMRKNKNRVVNIHAVDVQIFCESKYLYRNNMKLPGWENGKTIKMMPYTECKLSDDKGKSALLKVGDKSISIKLADGKITYLNKQNISN
;
A
#
# COMPACT_ATOMS: atom_id res chain seq x y z
N MET A 1 -63.67 -10.28 11.82
CA MET A 1 -62.56 -9.53 11.20
C MET A 1 -61.41 -9.52 12.20
N MET A 2 -60.64 -10.60 12.32
CA MET A 2 -59.48 -11.00 11.51
C MET A 2 -58.23 -10.12 11.75
N LYS A 3 -57.14 -10.82 12.14
CA LYS A 3 -55.71 -10.47 12.25
C LYS A 3 -55.26 -9.98 13.64
N SER A 4 -54.69 -10.79 14.54
CA SER A 4 -53.47 -11.63 14.52
C SER A 4 -52.16 -10.85 14.28
N PHE A 5 -51.28 -10.72 15.28
CA PHE A 5 -50.03 -11.52 15.39
C PHE A 5 -49.18 -11.08 16.60
N PHE A 6 -48.69 -12.08 17.33
CA PHE A 6 -47.75 -12.06 18.46
C PHE A 6 -46.28 -11.88 17.94
N PRO A 7 -45.23 -11.78 18.79
CA PRO A 7 -44.09 -10.89 18.71
C PRO A 7 -42.85 -11.56 18.08
N PHE A 8 -41.81 -10.78 17.77
CA PHE A 8 -40.49 -11.34 17.48
C PHE A 8 -39.42 -10.77 18.42
N LEU A 9 -39.07 -11.64 19.37
CA LEU A 9 -37.86 -11.67 20.16
C LEU A 9 -36.66 -11.81 19.20
N ALA A 10 -35.83 -10.77 19.06
CA ALA A 10 -34.60 -10.86 18.28
C ALA A 10 -33.50 -11.51 19.13
N CYS A 11 -33.28 -12.80 18.91
CA CYS A 11 -32.14 -13.56 19.41
C CYS A 11 -30.81 -12.97 18.93
N PHE A 12 -29.96 -12.54 19.86
CA PHE A 12 -28.52 -12.41 19.64
C PHE A 12 -27.92 -13.81 19.58
N LEU A 13 -27.60 -14.29 18.37
CA LEU A 13 -26.82 -15.50 18.16
C LEU A 13 -25.44 -15.11 17.60
N SER A 14 -24.49 -14.82 18.50
CA SER A 14 -23.08 -14.66 18.13
C SER A 14 -22.45 -16.04 17.90
N LEU A 15 -22.43 -16.50 16.66
CA LEU A 15 -21.60 -17.64 16.26
C LEU A 15 -20.14 -17.16 16.14
N THR A 16 -19.38 -17.25 17.23
CA THR A 16 -17.91 -17.18 17.16
C THR A 16 -17.38 -18.54 16.71
N ILE A 17 -17.12 -18.65 15.40
CA ILE A 17 -16.36 -19.77 14.84
C ILE A 17 -14.90 -19.57 15.28
N PHE A 18 -14.49 -20.16 16.40
CA PHE A 18 -13.08 -20.43 16.66
C PHE A 18 -12.64 -21.54 15.70
N SER A 19 -12.26 -21.18 14.48
CA SER A 19 -11.44 -22.08 13.66
C SER A 19 -10.06 -22.11 14.28
N SER A 20 -9.76 -23.15 15.06
CA SER A 20 -8.39 -23.50 15.41
C SER A 20 -7.66 -23.75 14.10
N ARG A 21 -6.93 -22.73 13.63
CA ARG A 21 -5.97 -22.91 12.54
C ARG A 21 -4.90 -23.83 13.09
N GLU A 22 -4.96 -25.11 12.74
CA GLU A 22 -3.78 -25.96 12.83
C GLU A 22 -2.73 -25.35 11.90
N MET A 23 -1.77 -24.68 12.52
CA MET A 23 -0.63 -24.10 11.83
C MET A 23 0.25 -25.29 11.44
N LEU A 24 0.08 -25.82 10.23
CA LEU A 24 1.01 -26.81 9.70
C LEU A 24 2.39 -26.15 9.64
N ALA A 25 3.33 -26.62 10.47
CA ALA A 25 4.70 -26.16 10.44
C ALA A 25 5.29 -26.37 9.04
N GLN A 26 6.19 -25.50 8.60
CA GLN A 26 6.79 -25.59 7.26
C GLN A 26 7.92 -26.64 7.24
N GLU A 27 8.18 -27.22 6.08
CA GLU A 27 9.22 -28.25 5.88
C GLU A 27 10.61 -27.61 5.65
N ILE A 28 11.66 -28.19 6.24
CA ILE A 28 13.06 -27.89 5.89
C ILE A 28 13.52 -28.88 4.83
N LYS A 29 13.94 -28.39 3.65
CA LYS A 29 14.40 -29.22 2.54
C LYS A 29 15.91 -29.30 2.50
N VAL A 30 16.42 -30.43 2.02
CA VAL A 30 17.84 -30.55 1.65
C VAL A 30 18.00 -29.95 0.25
N LYS A 31 18.81 -28.91 0.12
CA LYS A 31 19.05 -28.21 -1.14
C LYS A 31 20.14 -28.88 -1.95
N SER A 32 21.25 -29.20 -1.30
CA SER A 32 22.41 -29.80 -1.94
C SER A 32 23.13 -30.72 -0.97
N CYS A 33 23.83 -31.70 -1.53
CA CYS A 33 24.77 -32.54 -0.79
C CYS A 33 25.97 -32.82 -1.70
N THR A 34 27.17 -32.53 -1.23
CA THR A 34 28.41 -32.71 -2.00
C THR A 34 29.55 -33.23 -1.13
N ILE A 35 30.50 -33.94 -1.73
CA ILE A 35 31.78 -34.27 -1.05
C ILE A 35 32.73 -33.11 -1.26
N VAL A 36 33.29 -32.58 -0.17
CA VAL A 36 34.24 -31.47 -0.23
C VAL A 36 35.66 -32.06 -0.23
N GLN A 37 36.23 -32.30 -1.42
CA GLN A 37 37.51 -33.02 -1.56
C GLN A 37 38.71 -32.35 -0.88
N SER A 38 38.69 -31.02 -0.76
CA SER A 38 39.72 -30.24 -0.08
C SER A 38 39.56 -30.18 1.45
N ASP A 39 38.46 -30.72 1.98
CA ASP A 39 38.12 -30.64 3.40
C ASP A 39 38.46 -31.94 4.12
N ASN A 40 39.63 -31.95 4.75
CA ASN A 40 40.15 -33.11 5.49
C ASN A 40 39.66 -33.18 6.93
N THR A 41 38.66 -32.37 7.35
CA THR A 41 38.21 -32.30 8.75
C THR A 41 37.87 -33.68 9.33
N ALA A 42 37.22 -34.56 8.55
CA ALA A 42 36.88 -35.92 8.97
C ALA A 42 38.10 -36.79 9.32
N THR A 43 39.24 -36.54 8.67
CA THR A 43 40.49 -37.29 8.90
C THR A 43 41.34 -36.63 9.99
N GLU A 44 41.44 -35.29 9.99
CA GLU A 44 42.20 -34.53 10.99
C GLU A 44 41.59 -34.62 12.39
N ASN A 45 40.26 -34.71 12.46
CA ASN A 45 39.50 -34.86 13.70
C ASN A 45 38.74 -36.19 13.66
N ALA A 46 39.49 -37.28 13.48
CA ALA A 46 38.92 -38.61 13.30
C ALA A 46 38.07 -39.05 14.50
N ARG A 47 36.90 -39.63 14.20
CA ARG A 47 36.10 -40.41 15.14
C ARG A 47 35.95 -41.82 14.60
N TYR A 48 35.79 -42.78 15.50
CA TYR A 48 35.63 -44.19 15.17
C TYR A 48 34.30 -44.69 15.70
N ASP A 49 33.66 -45.58 14.96
CA ASP A 49 32.45 -46.22 15.44
C ASP A 49 32.74 -47.45 16.32
N ILE A 50 31.69 -48.16 16.72
CA ILE A 50 31.79 -49.34 17.61
C ILE A 50 32.60 -50.50 17.00
N ASN A 51 32.77 -50.54 15.68
CA ASN A 51 33.57 -51.55 14.98
C ASN A 51 35.00 -51.07 14.74
N ASN A 52 35.37 -49.90 15.29
CA ASN A 52 36.64 -49.22 15.05
C ASN A 52 36.82 -48.76 13.59
N ASP A 53 35.73 -48.59 12.84
CA ASP A 53 35.76 -48.03 11.50
C ASP A 53 35.77 -46.49 11.56
N MET A 54 36.60 -45.86 10.73
CA MET A 54 36.72 -44.40 10.70
C MET A 54 35.44 -43.76 10.18
N CYS A 55 34.88 -42.82 10.94
CA CYS A 55 33.64 -42.14 10.60
C CYS A 55 33.78 -41.20 9.40
N ALA A 56 32.68 -40.96 8.71
CA ALA A 56 32.53 -39.82 7.82
C ALA A 56 32.05 -38.59 8.61
N LEU A 57 32.29 -37.39 8.09
CA LEU A 57 31.74 -36.14 8.64
C LEU A 57 30.69 -35.56 7.70
N ILE A 58 29.51 -35.24 8.22
CA ILE A 58 28.50 -34.45 7.52
C ILE A 58 28.46 -33.05 8.15
N LYS A 59 28.92 -32.05 7.42
CA LYS A 59 28.77 -30.63 7.73
C LYS A 59 27.40 -30.17 7.24
N VAL A 60 26.46 -30.01 8.16
CA VAL A 60 25.12 -29.51 7.86
C VAL A 60 25.15 -27.99 7.95
N VAL A 61 25.09 -27.34 6.80
CA VAL A 61 25.09 -25.88 6.66
C VAL A 61 23.64 -25.39 6.64
N THR A 62 23.31 -24.55 7.61
CA THR A 62 22.00 -23.94 7.74
C THR A 62 22.09 -22.46 7.41
N ASN A 63 21.66 -22.07 6.21
CA ASN A 63 21.56 -20.65 5.83
C ASN A 63 20.37 -20.03 6.59
N ASP A 64 20.66 -19.38 7.72
CA ASP A 64 19.70 -18.69 8.61
C ASP A 64 18.81 -19.56 9.52
N ILE A 65 19.10 -20.85 9.73
CA ILE A 65 18.32 -21.71 10.65
C ILE A 65 19.20 -22.16 11.82
N GLU A 66 18.94 -21.68 13.03
CA GLU A 66 19.67 -22.07 14.24
C GLU A 66 18.80 -22.95 15.13
N GLY A 67 19.39 -23.87 15.92
CA GLY A 67 18.64 -24.73 16.84
C GLY A 67 18.15 -26.05 16.25
N LEU A 68 18.83 -26.59 15.23
CA LEU A 68 18.59 -27.97 14.81
C LEU A 68 18.99 -28.95 15.91
N VAL A 69 18.13 -29.93 16.15
CA VAL A 69 18.38 -31.01 17.12
C VAL A 69 18.33 -32.35 16.40
N PHE A 70 19.38 -33.14 16.52
CA PHE A 70 19.49 -34.49 15.98
C PHE A 70 19.14 -35.49 17.08
N ASN A 71 17.83 -35.77 17.22
CA ASN A 71 17.30 -36.55 18.35
C ASN A 71 17.63 -38.04 18.28
N ASN A 72 17.92 -38.57 17.09
CA ASN A 72 18.24 -39.98 16.92
C ASN A 72 19.74 -40.21 17.08
N THR A 73 20.17 -40.45 18.32
CA THR A 73 21.56 -40.71 18.69
C THR A 73 22.17 -41.95 18.03
N ASN A 74 21.35 -42.85 17.48
CA ASN A 74 21.86 -44.02 16.74
C ASN A 74 22.32 -43.68 15.31
N GLN A 75 22.11 -42.45 14.83
CA GLN A 75 22.48 -42.04 13.47
C GLN A 75 23.82 -41.31 13.40
N TYR A 76 24.43 -40.97 14.53
CA TYR A 76 25.70 -40.24 14.60
C TYR A 76 26.56 -40.69 15.78
N ILE A 77 27.83 -40.28 15.77
CA ILE A 77 28.86 -40.69 16.74
C ILE A 77 29.34 -39.48 17.55
N GLY A 78 29.14 -39.53 18.87
CA GLY A 78 29.59 -38.53 19.83
C GLY A 78 28.84 -37.21 19.76
N ASP A 79 29.38 -36.18 20.42
CA ASP A 79 28.72 -34.87 20.50
C ASP A 79 28.73 -34.12 19.16
N ILE A 80 27.66 -33.38 18.88
CA ILE A 80 27.53 -32.54 17.69
C ILE A 80 27.98 -31.12 18.02
N ALA A 81 29.10 -30.72 17.42
CA ALA A 81 29.58 -29.34 17.54
C ALA A 81 28.84 -28.44 16.53
N CYS A 82 28.51 -27.21 16.93
CA CYS A 82 27.97 -26.19 16.06
C CYS A 82 28.84 -24.93 16.11
N HIS A 83 29.40 -24.53 14.97
CA HIS A 83 30.22 -23.32 14.85
C HIS A 83 29.77 -22.52 13.63
N LYS A 84 29.38 -21.25 13.85
CA LYS A 84 28.95 -20.32 12.79
C LYS A 84 27.82 -20.89 11.89
N GLY A 85 26.82 -21.55 12.49
CA GLY A 85 25.67 -22.11 11.75
C GLY A 85 25.98 -23.37 10.94
N ILE A 86 27.07 -24.09 11.29
CA ILE A 86 27.43 -25.36 10.68
C ILE A 86 27.48 -26.43 11.77
N TYR A 87 26.68 -27.48 11.62
CA TYR A 87 26.66 -28.64 12.51
C TYR A 87 27.60 -29.72 12.00
N TYR A 88 28.46 -30.22 12.87
CA TYR A 88 29.47 -31.23 12.57
C TYR A 88 28.99 -32.58 13.07
N VAL A 89 28.39 -33.37 12.18
CA VAL A 89 27.75 -34.64 12.53
C VAL A 89 28.59 -35.80 12.00
N TYR A 90 29.27 -36.52 12.90
CA TYR A 90 30.04 -37.71 12.53
C TYR A 90 29.12 -38.91 12.40
N VAL A 91 29.27 -39.70 11.34
CA VAL A 91 28.43 -40.89 11.09
C VAL A 91 29.29 -42.09 10.71
N SER A 92 28.87 -43.30 11.10
CA SER A 92 29.50 -44.54 10.67
C SER A 92 29.53 -44.65 9.13
N PRO A 93 30.56 -45.29 8.54
CA PRO A 93 30.57 -45.57 7.12
C PRO A 93 29.30 -46.27 6.65
N GLY A 94 28.80 -45.87 5.48
CA GLY A 94 27.56 -46.38 4.92
C GLY A 94 26.29 -45.73 5.45
N MET A 95 26.32 -44.98 6.56
CA MET A 95 25.16 -44.23 7.05
C MET A 95 24.84 -43.05 6.13
N TYR A 96 23.62 -42.99 5.63
CA TYR A 96 23.20 -42.01 4.61
C TYR A 96 21.91 -41.26 4.99
N MET A 97 21.40 -41.48 6.20
CA MET A 97 20.20 -40.84 6.72
C MET A 97 20.48 -40.19 8.07
N LEU A 98 20.11 -38.92 8.22
CA LEU A 98 20.12 -38.17 9.47
C LEU A 98 18.77 -37.49 9.67
N SER A 99 18.10 -37.81 10.76
CA SER A 99 16.85 -37.18 11.16
C SER A 99 17.15 -36.00 12.07
N PHE A 100 16.45 -34.89 11.85
CA PHE A 100 16.58 -33.68 12.64
C PHE A 100 15.20 -33.12 12.98
N SER A 101 15.14 -32.33 14.04
CA SER A 101 13.96 -31.56 14.43
C SER A 101 14.34 -30.12 14.74
N HIS A 102 13.36 -29.24 14.70
CA HIS A 102 13.49 -27.84 15.07
C HIS A 102 12.19 -27.39 15.73
N PRO A 103 12.20 -26.45 16.70
CA PRO A 103 10.98 -25.96 17.35
C PRO A 103 9.94 -25.39 16.37
N ASP A 104 10.39 -24.63 15.36
CA ASP A 104 9.53 -23.90 14.42
C ASP A 104 9.23 -24.62 13.08
N PHE A 105 9.77 -25.82 12.85
CA PHE A 105 9.62 -26.53 11.57
C PHE A 105 9.22 -27.99 11.77
N GLN A 106 8.64 -28.61 10.72
CA GLN A 106 8.41 -30.05 10.74
C GLN A 106 9.75 -30.80 10.86
N PRO A 107 9.82 -31.90 11.63
CA PRO A 107 10.97 -32.78 11.63
C PRO A 107 11.32 -33.23 10.21
N GLY A 108 12.59 -33.18 9.86
CA GLY A 108 13.09 -33.49 8.53
C GLY A 108 14.08 -34.65 8.55
N THR A 109 14.41 -35.15 7.36
CA THR A 109 15.44 -36.17 7.19
C THR A 109 16.37 -35.78 6.05
N ILE A 110 17.66 -35.71 6.35
CA ILE A 110 18.72 -35.66 5.36
C ILE A 110 18.88 -37.08 4.82
N ASN A 111 18.61 -37.29 3.55
CA ASN A 111 18.83 -38.56 2.87
C ASN A 111 19.81 -38.37 1.71
N LEU A 112 21.07 -38.73 1.95
CA LEU A 112 22.17 -38.62 0.99
C LEU A 112 21.91 -39.42 -0.29
N ALA A 113 21.08 -40.47 -0.25
CA ALA A 113 20.74 -41.26 -1.43
C ALA A 113 20.00 -40.45 -2.50
N ASN A 114 19.26 -39.41 -2.11
CA ASN A 114 18.55 -38.52 -3.02
C ASN A 114 19.50 -37.68 -3.89
N PHE A 115 20.78 -37.57 -3.49
CA PHE A 115 21.82 -36.81 -4.18
C PHE A 115 22.86 -37.73 -4.83
N GLY A 116 22.49 -38.98 -5.13
CA GLY A 116 23.36 -39.95 -5.82
C GLY A 116 24.22 -40.80 -4.88
N TYR A 117 24.24 -40.52 -3.57
CA TYR A 117 25.03 -41.27 -2.59
C TYR A 117 24.23 -42.43 -1.98
N LYS A 118 23.80 -43.39 -2.81
CA LYS A 118 23.03 -44.58 -2.39
C LYS A 118 23.82 -45.43 -1.38
N LYS A 119 23.64 -45.15 -0.07
CA LYS A 119 24.17 -45.90 1.09
C LYS A 119 25.69 -45.89 1.34
N LYS A 120 26.40 -44.82 0.98
CA LYS A 120 27.87 -44.83 1.00
C LYS A 120 28.47 -43.51 1.46
N THR A 121 28.23 -43.12 2.71
CA THR A 121 29.25 -42.28 3.35
C THR A 121 30.53 -43.09 3.47
N ILE A 122 31.65 -42.49 3.06
CA ILE A 122 32.96 -43.13 3.08
C ILE A 122 33.71 -42.56 4.28
N GLY A 123 34.26 -43.44 5.12
CA GLY A 123 35.08 -43.05 6.25
C GLY A 123 36.18 -42.07 5.86
N GLY A 124 36.38 -41.03 6.66
CA GLY A 124 37.36 -39.97 6.38
C GLY A 124 36.98 -38.96 5.31
N LYS A 125 35.81 -39.07 4.69
CA LYS A 125 35.29 -38.05 3.78
C LYS A 125 34.39 -37.06 4.52
N THR A 126 34.51 -35.80 4.11
CA THR A 126 33.65 -34.71 4.57
C THR A 126 32.60 -34.42 3.50
N TYR A 127 31.33 -34.46 3.90
CA TYR A 127 30.16 -34.11 3.10
C TYR A 127 29.62 -32.77 3.57
N GLN A 128 29.31 -31.87 2.64
CA GLN A 128 28.57 -30.64 2.92
C GLN A 128 27.12 -30.82 2.49
N VAL A 129 26.19 -30.62 3.41
CA VAL A 129 24.75 -30.65 3.18
C VAL A 129 24.19 -29.27 3.45
N GLU A 130 23.60 -28.64 2.44
CA GLU A 130 22.94 -27.34 2.60
C GLU A 130 21.45 -27.56 2.83
N LEU A 131 20.95 -27.02 3.93
CA LEU A 131 19.53 -27.01 4.23
C LEU A 131 18.90 -25.68 3.81
N GLU A 132 17.71 -25.77 3.23
CA GLU A 132 16.88 -24.64 2.83
C GLU A 132 15.52 -24.81 3.50
N ALA A 133 15.23 -23.97 4.49
CA ALA A 133 13.89 -23.78 4.98
C ALA A 133 13.28 -22.57 4.30
N GLN A 134 12.08 -22.74 3.75
CA GLN A 134 11.22 -21.58 3.58
C GLN A 134 10.80 -21.20 4.99
N LYS A 135 11.42 -20.17 5.56
CA LYS A 135 10.89 -19.57 6.80
C LYS A 135 9.47 -19.11 6.48
N PRO A 136 8.48 -19.40 7.34
CA PRO A 136 7.23 -18.68 7.24
C PRO A 136 7.55 -17.19 7.30
N LEU A 137 6.78 -16.39 6.58
CA LEU A 137 6.70 -14.94 6.75
C LEU A 137 6.14 -14.56 8.16
N ASN A 138 6.29 -15.41 9.19
CA ASN A 138 5.51 -15.39 10.43
C ASN A 138 5.99 -14.36 11.47
N ASN A 139 7.11 -13.69 11.25
CA ASN A 139 7.49 -12.54 12.10
C ASN A 139 7.32 -11.21 11.38
N MET A 140 6.73 -11.18 10.17
CA MET A 140 6.34 -9.94 9.53
C MET A 140 4.88 -9.61 9.88
N LYS A 141 4.69 -8.49 10.56
CA LYS A 141 3.39 -7.85 10.74
C LYS A 141 3.07 -7.00 9.50
N SER A 142 1.79 -6.84 9.23
CA SER A 142 1.30 -5.89 8.25
C SER A 142 1.13 -4.50 8.89
N VAL A 143 1.53 -3.48 8.15
CA VAL A 143 1.15 -2.08 8.42
C VAL A 143 0.51 -1.51 7.16
N ALA A 144 -0.64 -0.86 7.33
CA ALA A 144 -1.36 -0.22 6.25
C ALA A 144 -1.47 1.29 6.47
N PHE A 145 -1.31 2.05 5.39
CA PHE A 145 -1.53 3.49 5.34
C PHE A 145 -2.75 3.78 4.49
N LYS A 146 -3.73 4.49 5.04
CA LYS A 146 -4.91 4.96 4.32
C LYS A 146 -4.72 6.44 3.98
N VAL A 147 -4.29 6.73 2.76
CA VAL A 147 -4.00 8.09 2.29
C VAL A 147 -5.22 8.70 1.61
N SER A 148 -5.56 9.93 1.95
CA SER A 148 -6.66 10.69 1.34
C SER A 148 -6.34 12.19 1.20
N PRO A 149 -6.69 12.85 0.09
CA PRO A 149 -7.15 12.23 -1.17
C PRO A 149 -6.05 11.39 -1.80
N VAL A 150 -6.43 10.51 -2.72
CA VAL A 150 -5.47 9.76 -3.53
C VAL A 150 -5.18 10.55 -4.79
N VAL A 151 -3.89 10.78 -5.03
CA VAL A 151 -3.39 11.69 -6.06
C VAL A 151 -2.47 10.90 -6.99
N ASP A 152 -2.50 11.20 -8.29
CA ASP A 152 -1.61 10.55 -9.25
C ASP A 152 -0.14 10.79 -8.85
N ASN A 153 0.72 9.80 -9.10
CA ASN A 153 2.13 9.82 -8.73
C ASN A 153 2.42 10.03 -7.23
N SER A 154 1.42 9.86 -6.35
CA SER A 154 1.67 9.84 -4.91
C SER A 154 2.17 8.47 -4.45
N PHE A 155 3.00 8.46 -3.40
CA PHE A 155 3.63 7.25 -2.90
C PHE A 155 3.94 7.31 -1.41
N VAL A 156 3.92 6.14 -0.78
CA VAL A 156 4.38 5.92 0.59
C VAL A 156 5.78 5.33 0.54
N ILE A 157 6.70 5.91 1.30
CA ILE A 157 8.02 5.35 1.59
C ILE A 157 8.00 4.86 3.03
N PHE A 158 8.28 3.57 3.20
CA PHE A 158 8.36 2.91 4.49
C PHE A 158 9.60 2.01 4.50
N GLU A 159 10.53 2.23 5.43
CA GLU A 159 11.81 1.50 5.49
C GLU A 159 12.58 1.50 4.16
N GLY A 160 12.60 2.64 3.48
CA GLY A 160 13.21 2.79 2.15
C GLY A 160 12.43 2.15 0.99
N ASN A 161 11.42 1.33 1.27
CA ASN A 161 10.56 0.75 0.25
C ASN A 161 9.49 1.75 -0.18
N LYS A 162 9.40 1.99 -1.49
CA LYS A 162 8.45 2.92 -2.11
C LYS A 162 7.30 2.13 -2.75
N LYS A 163 6.05 2.48 -2.41
CA LYS A 163 4.84 1.97 -3.07
C LYS A 163 3.94 3.13 -3.49
N ALA A 164 3.37 3.05 -4.69
CA ALA A 164 2.40 4.02 -5.18
C ALA A 164 1.11 3.96 -4.36
N VAL A 165 0.44 5.10 -4.21
CA VAL A 165 -0.92 5.18 -3.66
C VAL A 165 -1.89 5.11 -4.82
N GLU A 166 -2.67 4.04 -4.89
CA GLU A 166 -3.61 3.79 -5.97
C GLU A 166 -4.94 3.27 -5.43
N GLY A 167 -5.97 3.29 -6.28
CA GLY A 167 -7.30 2.78 -5.94
C GLY A 167 -7.74 3.32 -4.58
N SER A 168 -8.20 2.45 -3.70
CA SER A 168 -8.74 2.85 -2.39
C SER A 168 -7.82 3.74 -1.53
N GLY A 169 -6.55 3.92 -1.85
CA GLY A 169 -5.60 4.71 -1.06
C GLY A 169 -5.04 3.95 0.12
N LEU A 170 -5.34 2.66 0.23
CA LEU A 170 -4.75 1.75 1.20
C LEU A 170 -3.44 1.19 0.64
N VAL A 171 -2.33 1.45 1.33
CA VAL A 171 -1.00 0.97 0.95
C VAL A 171 -0.44 0.12 2.08
N GLU A 172 -0.18 -1.16 1.81
CA GLU A 172 0.24 -2.15 2.80
C GLU A 172 1.73 -2.49 2.68
N PHE A 173 2.41 -2.65 3.82
CA PHE A 173 3.80 -3.10 3.94
C PHE A 173 3.91 -4.23 4.96
N PHE A 174 4.93 -5.07 4.81
CA PHE A 174 5.25 -6.14 5.74
C PHE A 174 6.60 -5.84 6.40
N CYS A 175 6.65 -5.90 7.73
CA CYS A 175 7.83 -5.57 8.52
C CYS A 175 7.84 -6.31 9.85
N LYS A 176 9.00 -6.41 10.50
CA LYS A 176 9.08 -7.00 11.85
C LYS A 176 8.47 -6.05 12.88
N GLU A 177 8.35 -6.50 14.13
CA GLU A 177 8.04 -5.59 15.22
C GLU A 177 9.18 -4.58 15.41
N GLY A 178 8.81 -3.35 15.77
CA GLY A 178 9.76 -2.26 15.85
C GLY A 178 9.11 -0.90 15.62
N THR A 179 9.92 0.15 15.71
CA THR A 179 9.48 1.51 15.41
C THR A 179 10.12 1.99 14.12
N TYR A 180 9.28 2.41 13.17
CA TYR A 180 9.70 2.72 11.81
C TYR A 180 9.27 4.13 11.43
N GLY A 181 10.11 4.77 10.62
CA GLY A 181 9.79 6.04 9.99
C GLY A 181 9.05 5.82 8.69
N TYR A 182 8.10 6.71 8.38
CA TYR A 182 7.44 6.72 7.09
C TYR A 182 7.36 8.14 6.53
N ARG A 183 7.29 8.22 5.21
CA ARG A 183 7.11 9.47 4.46
C ARG A 183 6.09 9.27 3.36
N ILE A 184 5.13 10.18 3.23
CA ILE A 184 4.20 10.22 2.10
C ILE A 184 4.52 11.46 1.27
N GLN A 185 4.62 11.27 -0.04
CA GLN A 185 4.80 12.35 -1.00
C GLN A 185 3.69 12.30 -2.04
N ALA A 186 3.15 13.47 -2.36
CA ALA A 186 2.21 13.68 -3.44
C ALA A 186 2.51 15.04 -4.09
N GLU A 187 2.36 15.12 -5.40
CA GLU A 187 2.56 16.37 -6.14
C GLU A 187 1.54 17.43 -5.70
N ASN A 188 1.99 18.66 -5.46
CA ASN A 188 1.17 19.79 -4.95
C ASN A 188 0.63 19.63 -3.51
N TYR A 189 1.13 18.66 -2.75
CA TYR A 189 0.81 18.51 -1.32
C TYR A 189 2.07 18.57 -0.46
N GLU A 190 1.86 18.92 0.81
CA GLU A 190 2.91 18.86 1.82
C GLU A 190 3.38 17.41 1.99
N THR A 191 4.70 17.24 2.15
CA THR A 191 5.26 15.93 2.49
C THR A 191 4.89 15.60 3.93
N VAL A 192 4.26 14.45 4.13
CA VAL A 192 3.92 13.95 5.47
C VAL A 192 5.06 13.07 5.97
N PHE A 193 5.51 13.33 7.20
CA PHE A 193 6.46 12.46 7.92
C PHE A 193 5.80 11.93 9.18
N GLY A 194 6.13 10.69 9.54
CA GLY A 194 5.67 10.13 10.79
C GLY A 194 6.48 8.92 11.23
N LYS A 195 6.11 8.41 12.40
CA LYS A 195 6.62 7.14 12.93
C LYS A 195 5.45 6.25 13.32
N VAL A 196 5.64 4.95 13.21
CA VAL A 196 4.71 3.93 13.68
C VAL A 196 5.47 2.87 14.46
N THR A 197 4.90 2.47 15.60
CA THR A 197 5.38 1.31 16.36
C THR A 197 4.52 0.11 16.04
N ILE A 198 5.16 -0.93 15.53
CA ILE A 198 4.58 -2.21 15.16
C ILE A 198 4.76 -3.17 16.34
N SER A 199 3.66 -3.74 16.82
CA SER A 199 3.61 -4.66 17.96
C SER A 199 2.65 -5.81 17.66
N ASP A 200 2.49 -6.74 18.60
CA ASP A 200 1.63 -7.93 18.47
C ASP A 200 0.14 -7.65 18.28
N LYS A 201 -0.32 -6.41 18.49
CA LYS A 201 -1.72 -6.04 18.30
C LYS A 201 -2.02 -5.78 16.82
N ASN A 202 -3.22 -6.16 16.36
CA ASN A 202 -3.73 -5.72 15.07
C ASN A 202 -3.68 -4.18 15.00
N ILE A 203 -3.00 -3.67 13.98
CA ILE A 203 -2.82 -2.23 13.78
C ILE A 203 -3.87 -1.79 12.78
N GLU A 204 -4.76 -0.90 13.21
CA GLU A 204 -5.68 -0.25 12.27
C GLU A 204 -4.89 0.55 11.23
N PRO A 205 -5.39 0.67 9.99
CA PRO A 205 -4.74 1.48 8.98
C PRO A 205 -4.50 2.92 9.46
N ILE A 206 -3.26 3.39 9.32
CA ILE A 206 -2.88 4.75 9.68
C ILE A 206 -3.54 5.70 8.68
N SER A 207 -4.50 6.48 9.16
CA SER A 207 -5.22 7.44 8.32
C SER A 207 -4.38 8.71 8.11
N ILE A 208 -4.07 9.01 6.86
CA ILE A 208 -3.28 10.17 6.44
C ILE A 208 -4.17 11.09 5.59
N ALA A 209 -4.35 12.32 6.06
CA ALA A 209 -5.02 13.39 5.32
C ALA A 209 -3.98 14.36 4.74
N LEU A 210 -3.79 14.35 3.42
CA LEU A 210 -2.83 15.22 2.75
C LEU A 210 -3.29 16.68 2.79
N GLN A 211 -2.35 17.59 3.04
CA GLN A 211 -2.58 19.04 3.00
C GLN A 211 -2.01 19.64 1.71
N PRO A 212 -2.80 20.37 0.90
CA PRO A 212 -2.31 20.95 -0.34
C PRO A 212 -1.33 22.09 -0.05
N LEU A 213 -0.25 22.17 -0.83
CA LEU A 213 0.64 23.33 -0.84
C LEU A 213 -0.13 24.53 -1.38
N ARG A 214 -0.05 25.68 -0.71
CA ARG A 214 -0.70 26.91 -1.13
C ARG A 214 0.32 27.98 -1.45
N GLU A 215 0.02 28.77 -2.47
CA GLU A 215 0.86 29.86 -2.94
C GLU A 215 0.10 31.18 -2.96
N PRO A 216 0.78 32.30 -2.67
CA PRO A 216 0.19 33.62 -2.81
C PRO A 216 0.02 33.97 -4.29
N VAL A 217 -1.23 34.20 -4.70
CA VAL A 217 -1.59 34.73 -6.02
C VAL A 217 -2.11 36.15 -5.85
N LYS A 218 -1.46 37.12 -6.49
CA LYS A 218 -1.91 38.52 -6.49
C LYS A 218 -2.94 38.71 -7.59
N ILE A 219 -4.17 39.03 -7.23
CA ILE A 219 -5.28 39.22 -8.18
C ILE A 219 -5.71 40.68 -8.11
N SER A 220 -5.62 41.38 -9.23
CA SER A 220 -6.02 42.79 -9.36
C SER A 220 -7.18 42.91 -10.36
N CYS A 221 -8.05 43.89 -10.14
CA CYS A 221 -9.15 44.21 -11.05
C CYS A 221 -9.39 45.71 -11.09
N ASN A 222 -9.92 46.23 -12.19
CA ASN A 222 -10.41 47.61 -12.28
C ASN A 222 -11.66 47.87 -11.42
N VAL A 223 -12.29 46.83 -10.88
CA VAL A 223 -13.44 46.89 -9.97
C VAL A 223 -12.97 46.44 -8.58
N PRO A 224 -12.81 47.34 -7.60
CA PRO A 224 -12.17 47.02 -6.31
C PRO A 224 -12.94 46.02 -5.44
N ASP A 225 -14.26 45.96 -5.58
CA ASP A 225 -15.18 45.07 -4.85
C ASP A 225 -15.49 43.78 -5.61
N ALA A 226 -14.80 43.52 -6.73
CA ALA A 226 -14.97 42.28 -7.46
C ALA A 226 -14.56 41.07 -6.61
N GLU A 227 -15.38 40.03 -6.60
CA GLU A 227 -15.14 38.78 -5.89
C GLU A 227 -14.33 37.80 -6.75
N VAL A 228 -13.43 37.08 -6.09
CA VAL A 228 -12.62 36.02 -6.65
C VAL A 228 -13.23 34.68 -6.28
N VAL A 229 -13.60 33.91 -7.29
CA VAL A 229 -14.10 32.54 -7.13
C VAL A 229 -13.12 31.58 -7.80
N VAL A 230 -12.53 30.66 -7.05
CA VAL A 230 -11.60 29.64 -7.58
C VAL A 230 -12.22 28.27 -7.38
N ASP A 231 -12.40 27.52 -8.46
CA ASP A 231 -13.05 26.20 -8.44
C ASP A 231 -14.41 26.18 -7.71
N ASN A 232 -15.17 27.25 -7.89
CA ASN A 232 -16.46 27.56 -7.24
C ASN A 232 -16.43 27.78 -5.73
N ILE A 233 -15.24 27.97 -5.16
CA ILE A 233 -15.07 28.42 -3.78
C ILE A 233 -14.83 29.92 -3.81
N ASN A 234 -15.58 30.69 -3.01
CA ASN A 234 -15.41 32.13 -2.92
C ASN A 234 -14.20 32.46 -2.02
N TYR A 235 -13.22 33.16 -2.57
CA TYR A 235 -12.01 33.63 -1.87
C TYR A 235 -12.14 35.09 -1.42
N GLY A 236 -13.31 35.71 -1.58
CA GLY A 236 -13.61 37.10 -1.25
C GLY A 236 -13.13 38.08 -2.32
N VAL A 237 -13.07 39.37 -1.97
CA VAL A 237 -12.69 40.44 -2.90
C VAL A 237 -11.27 40.30 -3.44
N VAL A 238 -10.98 40.91 -4.59
CA VAL A 238 -9.63 40.97 -5.20
C VAL A 238 -8.53 41.39 -4.21
N GLY A 239 -7.33 40.86 -4.42
CA GLY A 239 -6.20 40.99 -3.51
C GLY A 239 -5.27 39.77 -3.57
N ILE A 240 -4.44 39.58 -2.55
CA ILE A 240 -3.57 38.40 -2.44
C ILE A 240 -4.36 37.23 -1.86
N LYS A 241 -4.41 36.10 -2.56
CA LYS A 241 -5.11 34.88 -2.14
C LYS A 241 -4.15 33.70 -2.04
N GLN A 242 -4.35 32.87 -1.03
CA GLN A 242 -3.61 31.61 -0.84
C GLN A 242 -4.33 30.50 -1.59
N ILE A 243 -3.93 30.27 -2.83
CA ILE A 243 -4.56 29.29 -3.72
C ILE A 243 -3.71 28.02 -3.71
N PRO A 244 -4.30 26.81 -3.66
CA PRO A 244 -3.56 25.56 -3.82
C PRO A 244 -2.68 25.57 -5.08
N ARG A 245 -1.57 24.83 -5.07
CA ARG A 245 -0.78 24.60 -6.28
C ARG A 245 -1.53 23.72 -7.27
N GLY A 246 -1.32 24.00 -8.55
CA GLY A 246 -1.88 23.25 -9.67
C GLY A 246 -2.81 24.10 -10.54
N LYS A 247 -3.54 23.42 -11.41
CA LYS A 247 -4.46 24.05 -12.37
C LYS A 247 -5.80 24.34 -11.73
N HIS A 248 -6.26 25.58 -11.89
CA HIS A 248 -7.49 26.08 -11.30
C HIS A 248 -8.30 26.88 -12.32
N ASN A 249 -9.63 26.82 -12.18
CA ASN A 249 -10.50 27.77 -12.85
C ASN A 249 -10.78 28.94 -11.91
N ILE A 250 -10.44 30.14 -12.35
CA ILE A 250 -10.71 31.38 -11.64
C ILE A 250 -11.81 32.16 -12.34
N ARG A 251 -12.71 32.73 -11.55
CA ARG A 251 -13.76 33.61 -12.00
C ARG A 251 -13.76 34.89 -11.18
N ILE A 252 -13.79 36.01 -11.88
CA ILE A 252 -13.92 37.34 -11.29
C ILE A 252 -15.33 37.84 -11.56
N THR A 253 -16.07 38.18 -10.51
CA THR A 253 -17.47 38.60 -10.60
C THR A 253 -17.72 39.89 -9.82
N ALA A 254 -18.62 40.73 -10.31
CA ALA A 254 -19.00 41.99 -9.70
C ALA A 254 -20.38 42.44 -10.20
N ASN A 255 -21.16 43.08 -9.33
CA ASN A 255 -22.51 43.51 -9.67
C ASN A 255 -22.50 44.54 -10.82
N GLY A 256 -23.27 44.28 -11.88
CA GLY A 256 -23.36 45.16 -13.05
C GLY A 256 -22.21 45.01 -14.06
N TYR A 257 -21.36 44.00 -13.92
CA TYR A 257 -20.27 43.70 -14.84
C TYR A 257 -20.42 42.30 -15.44
N PHE A 258 -19.71 42.05 -16.54
CA PHE A 258 -19.56 40.70 -17.08
C PHE A 258 -18.51 39.92 -16.28
N ASP A 259 -18.86 38.71 -15.86
CA ASP A 259 -17.90 37.78 -15.27
C ASP A 259 -16.75 37.50 -16.24
N ILE A 260 -15.54 37.40 -15.68
CA ILE A 260 -14.36 36.90 -16.41
C ILE A 260 -14.09 35.50 -15.88
N ASN A 261 -13.95 34.54 -16.79
CA ASN A 261 -13.50 33.19 -16.47
C ASN A 261 -12.11 32.98 -17.09
N ASP A 262 -11.21 32.37 -16.34
CA ASP A 262 -9.83 32.14 -16.75
C ASP A 262 -9.32 30.82 -16.15
N ASN A 263 -8.33 30.20 -16.80
CA ASN A 263 -7.69 28.98 -16.30
C ASN A 263 -6.24 29.32 -15.95
N ILE A 264 -5.89 29.15 -14.69
CA ILE A 264 -4.57 29.50 -14.16
C ILE A 264 -3.83 28.24 -13.71
N ASP A 265 -2.51 28.25 -13.81
CA ASP A 265 -1.64 27.23 -13.25
C ASP A 265 -0.80 27.85 -12.13
N VAL A 266 -1.17 27.53 -10.89
CA VAL A 266 -0.52 28.05 -9.68
C VAL A 266 0.70 27.19 -9.39
N THR A 267 1.87 27.70 -9.76
CA THR A 267 3.15 27.06 -9.49
C THR A 267 3.81 27.65 -8.24
N GLY A 268 4.93 27.09 -7.80
CA GLY A 268 5.71 27.61 -6.65
C GLY A 268 6.39 28.97 -6.86
N SER A 269 5.96 29.75 -7.84
CA SER A 269 6.44 31.10 -8.13
C SER A 269 5.30 32.11 -7.97
N SER A 270 5.61 33.34 -7.59
CA SER A 270 4.59 34.38 -7.37
C SER A 270 3.84 34.69 -8.66
N LEU A 271 2.56 34.28 -8.72
CA LEU A 271 1.67 34.56 -9.84
C LEU A 271 0.91 35.89 -9.59
N SER A 272 0.90 36.75 -10.61
CA SER A 272 0.14 38.00 -10.59
C SER A 272 -0.80 38.07 -11.78
N LEU A 273 -2.07 38.35 -11.52
CA LEU A 273 -3.15 38.41 -12.49
C LEU A 273 -3.79 39.81 -12.44
N ASP A 274 -3.99 40.44 -13.59
CA ASP A 274 -4.70 41.72 -13.71
C ASP A 274 -5.89 41.58 -14.67
N TYR A 275 -7.08 41.78 -14.13
CA TYR A 275 -8.33 41.64 -14.87
C TYR A 275 -8.98 43.00 -15.13
N LYS A 276 -9.65 43.11 -16.28
CA LYS A 276 -10.40 44.32 -16.67
C LYS A 276 -11.84 43.95 -17.00
N MET A 277 -12.73 44.13 -16.03
CA MET A 277 -14.16 43.89 -16.19
C MET A 277 -14.82 44.99 -17.02
N ARG A 278 -15.74 44.58 -17.89
CA ARG A 278 -16.57 45.48 -18.70
C ARG A 278 -17.96 45.61 -18.06
N LYS A 279 -18.47 46.84 -17.96
CA LYS A 279 -19.83 47.11 -17.46
C LYS A 279 -20.86 46.46 -18.38
N ASN A 280 -21.78 45.72 -17.78
CA ASN A 280 -22.91 45.12 -18.48
C ASN A 280 -24.08 46.12 -18.56
N LYS A 281 -23.88 47.21 -19.33
CA LYS A 281 -24.82 48.35 -19.42
C LYS A 281 -26.23 47.95 -19.88
N ASN A 282 -26.37 46.82 -20.58
CA ASN A 282 -27.65 46.32 -21.12
C ASN A 282 -28.15 45.03 -20.45
N ARG A 283 -27.47 44.49 -19.42
CA ARG A 283 -27.76 43.17 -18.80
C ARG A 283 -27.84 42.00 -19.81
N VAL A 284 -27.12 42.06 -20.92
CA VAL A 284 -27.17 41.04 -21.98
C VAL A 284 -26.02 40.07 -21.80
N VAL A 285 -26.31 38.94 -21.14
CA VAL A 285 -25.70 37.58 -21.15
C VAL A 285 -25.72 37.05 -19.72
N ASN A 286 -26.80 36.33 -19.41
CA ASN A 286 -26.96 35.55 -18.20
C ASN A 286 -26.24 34.20 -18.39
N ILE A 287 -24.93 34.13 -18.11
CA ILE A 287 -24.27 32.84 -17.88
C ILE A 287 -24.49 32.45 -16.42
N HIS A 288 -25.57 31.73 -16.18
CA HIS A 288 -25.84 31.14 -14.87
C HIS A 288 -24.98 29.89 -14.70
N ALA A 289 -24.59 29.60 -13.46
CA ALA A 289 -23.97 28.32 -13.17
C ALA A 289 -24.94 27.19 -13.59
N VAL A 290 -24.40 26.20 -14.29
CA VAL A 290 -25.14 25.01 -14.73
C VAL A 290 -25.16 23.97 -13.62
N ASP A 291 -26.26 23.25 -13.55
CA ASP A 291 -26.44 22.19 -12.57
C ASP A 291 -25.73 20.93 -13.06
N VAL A 292 -24.77 20.44 -12.28
CA VAL A 292 -24.05 19.19 -12.55
C VAL A 292 -24.39 18.21 -11.44
N GLN A 293 -25.17 17.19 -11.80
CA GLN A 293 -25.52 16.10 -10.89
C GLN A 293 -24.46 15.00 -10.96
N ILE A 294 -23.86 14.64 -9.82
CA ILE A 294 -22.73 13.71 -9.78
C ILE A 294 -23.10 12.47 -8.99
N PHE A 295 -23.02 11.30 -9.64
CA PHE A 295 -23.14 10.00 -9.01
C PHE A 295 -21.75 9.38 -8.80
N CYS A 296 -21.43 8.99 -7.57
CA CYS A 296 -20.19 8.31 -7.21
C CYS A 296 -20.42 7.49 -5.93
N GLU A 297 -19.97 6.22 -5.92
CA GLU A 297 -20.13 5.27 -4.79
C GLU A 297 -19.10 5.48 -3.67
N SER A 298 -18.70 6.73 -3.48
CA SER A 298 -17.62 7.15 -2.62
C SER A 298 -18.16 8.09 -1.56
N LYS A 299 -17.62 8.04 -0.35
CA LYS A 299 -18.13 8.82 0.79
C LYS A 299 -17.84 10.31 0.61
N TYR A 300 -16.72 10.62 -0.05
CA TYR A 300 -16.32 11.98 -0.36
C TYR A 300 -16.00 12.13 -1.84
N LEU A 301 -16.36 13.29 -2.39
CA LEU A 301 -15.98 13.73 -3.72
C LEU A 301 -15.04 14.92 -3.58
N TYR A 302 -14.03 14.94 -4.43
CA TYR A 302 -13.04 16.01 -4.51
C TYR A 302 -13.09 16.63 -5.90
N ARG A 303 -12.97 17.95 -5.94
CA ARG A 303 -12.80 18.72 -7.17
C ARG A 303 -11.47 19.44 -7.08
N ASN A 304 -10.61 19.25 -8.07
CA ASN A 304 -9.28 19.88 -8.14
C ASN A 304 -8.56 19.79 -6.80
N ASN A 305 -8.43 18.57 -6.26
CA ASN A 305 -7.74 18.30 -5.00
C ASN A 305 -8.41 18.84 -3.72
N MET A 306 -9.58 19.49 -3.83
CA MET A 306 -10.34 19.98 -2.68
C MET A 306 -11.60 19.17 -2.45
N LYS A 307 -11.82 18.73 -1.20
CA LYS A 307 -13.05 18.04 -0.81
C LYS A 307 -14.25 18.95 -1.02
N LEU A 308 -15.28 18.47 -1.71
CA LEU A 308 -16.54 19.19 -1.85
C LEU A 308 -17.34 19.10 -0.55
N PRO A 309 -17.53 20.21 0.19
CA PRO A 309 -18.18 20.18 1.49
C PRO A 309 -19.67 19.86 1.34
N GLY A 310 -20.15 18.89 2.14
CA GLY A 310 -21.56 18.50 2.15
C GLY A 310 -22.06 17.84 0.86
N TRP A 311 -21.17 17.36 -0.01
CA TRP A 311 -21.55 16.56 -1.16
C TRP A 311 -22.00 15.15 -0.72
N GLU A 312 -23.02 14.62 -1.40
CA GLU A 312 -23.52 13.25 -1.25
C GLU A 312 -23.86 12.67 -2.62
N ASN A 313 -23.94 11.35 -2.74
CA ASN A 313 -24.16 10.68 -4.02
C ASN A 313 -25.46 11.15 -4.70
N GLY A 314 -25.36 11.60 -5.95
CA GLY A 314 -26.48 12.11 -6.73
C GLY A 314 -26.82 13.59 -6.48
N LYS A 315 -26.03 14.29 -5.65
CA LYS A 315 -26.24 15.72 -5.38
C LYS A 315 -25.82 16.58 -6.56
N THR A 316 -26.63 17.59 -6.84
CA THR A 316 -26.34 18.63 -7.81
C THR A 316 -25.39 19.66 -7.22
N ILE A 317 -24.34 19.98 -7.98
CA ILE A 317 -23.45 21.09 -7.70
C ILE A 317 -23.54 22.11 -8.83
N LYS A 318 -23.48 23.39 -8.47
CA LYS A 318 -23.44 24.46 -9.47
C LYS A 318 -22.03 24.58 -10.02
N MET A 319 -21.88 24.42 -11.33
CA MET A 319 -20.61 24.55 -12.04
C MET A 319 -20.69 25.63 -13.11
N MET A 320 -19.58 26.29 -13.41
CA MET A 320 -19.60 27.28 -14.47
C MET A 320 -19.54 26.59 -15.83
N PRO A 321 -20.31 27.08 -16.81
CA PRO A 321 -20.22 26.56 -18.16
C PRO A 321 -18.85 26.86 -18.76
N TYR A 322 -18.42 26.00 -19.68
CA TYR A 322 -17.13 26.06 -20.38
C TYR A 322 -15.90 25.94 -19.46
N THR A 323 -16.06 25.32 -18.29
CA THR A 323 -14.96 25.06 -17.36
C THR A 323 -14.51 23.60 -17.42
N GLU A 324 -13.26 23.36 -17.02
CA GLU A 324 -12.71 22.02 -16.86
C GLU A 324 -12.24 21.82 -15.42
N CYS A 325 -12.47 20.64 -14.85
CA CYS A 325 -11.95 20.28 -13.54
C CYS A 325 -11.68 18.79 -13.42
N LYS A 326 -10.71 18.42 -12.59
CA LYS A 326 -10.49 17.05 -12.15
C LYS A 326 -11.47 16.72 -11.04
N LEU A 327 -12.34 15.75 -11.28
CA LEU A 327 -13.13 15.12 -10.22
C LEU A 327 -12.41 13.87 -9.75
N SER A 328 -12.31 13.67 -8.45
CA SER A 328 -11.75 12.45 -7.87
C SER A 328 -12.58 11.96 -6.70
N ASP A 329 -12.64 10.65 -6.54
CA ASP A 329 -13.32 10.01 -5.43
C ASP A 329 -12.36 9.75 -4.24
N ASP A 330 -12.89 9.20 -3.14
CA ASP A 330 -12.09 8.81 -1.97
C ASP A 330 -11.35 7.47 -2.14
N LYS A 331 -11.45 6.88 -3.34
CA LYS A 331 -10.76 5.67 -3.80
C LYS A 331 -9.82 5.98 -4.98
N GLY A 332 -9.32 7.21 -5.07
CA GLY A 332 -8.26 7.59 -6.01
C GLY A 332 -8.55 7.45 -7.47
N LYS A 333 -9.81 7.26 -7.82
CA LYS A 333 -10.27 7.26 -9.19
C LYS A 333 -10.62 8.68 -9.55
N SER A 334 -9.95 9.19 -10.57
CA SER A 334 -10.13 10.56 -11.02
C SER A 334 -10.36 10.62 -12.52
N ALA A 335 -11.08 11.66 -12.94
CA ALA A 335 -11.36 11.93 -14.34
C ALA A 335 -11.55 13.43 -14.55
N LEU A 336 -11.24 13.88 -15.77
CA LEU A 336 -11.40 15.26 -16.19
C LEU A 336 -12.84 15.49 -16.66
N LEU A 337 -13.55 16.39 -15.99
CA LEU A 337 -14.89 16.83 -16.38
C LEU A 337 -14.80 18.15 -17.17
N LYS A 338 -15.39 18.17 -18.36
CA LYS A 338 -15.66 19.39 -19.12
C LYS A 338 -17.12 19.77 -18.95
N VAL A 339 -17.38 20.98 -18.49
CA VAL A 339 -18.72 21.49 -18.21
C VAL A 339 -19.19 22.33 -19.41
N GLY A 340 -20.32 21.98 -20.00
CA GLY A 340 -20.96 22.74 -21.08
C GLY A 340 -21.91 23.83 -20.56
N ASP A 341 -22.72 24.40 -21.45
CA ASP A 341 -23.75 25.41 -21.15
C ASP A 341 -25.10 24.82 -20.70
N LYS A 342 -25.19 23.50 -20.65
CA LYS A 342 -26.39 22.77 -20.21
C LYS A 342 -26.11 22.01 -18.94
N SER A 343 -27.15 21.85 -18.12
CA SER A 343 -27.13 20.96 -16.97
C SER A 343 -26.87 19.52 -17.42
N ILE A 344 -26.00 18.82 -16.69
CA ILE A 344 -25.57 17.44 -17.02
C ILE A 344 -25.67 16.56 -15.78
N SER A 345 -25.93 15.28 -16.00
CA SER A 345 -25.78 14.24 -14.98
C SER A 345 -24.65 13.31 -15.39
N ILE A 346 -23.73 13.03 -14.47
CA ILE A 346 -22.57 12.18 -14.72
C ILE A 346 -22.43 11.09 -13.65
N LYS A 347 -21.82 9.96 -14.01
CA LYS A 347 -21.32 8.95 -13.08
C LYS A 347 -19.79 8.97 -13.12
N LEU A 348 -19.15 9.12 -11.96
CA LEU A 348 -17.72 8.89 -11.77
C LEU A 348 -17.54 7.48 -11.19
N ALA A 349 -16.95 6.59 -11.97
CA ALA A 349 -16.60 5.23 -11.55
C ALA A 349 -15.32 4.78 -12.24
N ASP A 350 -14.44 4.08 -11.51
CA ASP A 350 -13.20 3.48 -12.03
C ASP A 350 -12.28 4.42 -12.83
N GLY A 351 -12.31 5.71 -12.49
CA GLY A 351 -11.47 6.75 -13.10
C GLY A 351 -12.01 7.24 -14.43
N LYS A 352 -13.31 7.05 -14.67
CA LYS A 352 -14.00 7.46 -15.90
C LYS A 352 -15.28 8.20 -15.57
N ILE A 353 -15.59 9.20 -16.39
CA ILE A 353 -16.86 9.92 -16.36
C ILE A 353 -17.75 9.37 -17.46
N THR A 354 -18.95 8.94 -17.09
CA THR A 354 -20.02 8.57 -18.00
C THR A 354 -21.13 9.61 -17.91
N TYR A 355 -21.47 10.24 -19.03
CA TYR A 355 -22.61 11.16 -19.10
C TYR A 355 -23.91 10.37 -19.16
N LEU A 356 -24.79 10.60 -18.19
CA LEU A 356 -26.03 9.84 -18.00
C LEU A 356 -27.21 10.43 -18.78
N ASN A 357 -27.14 11.72 -19.15
CA ASN A 357 -28.15 12.37 -19.96
C ASN A 357 -27.65 12.51 -21.40
N LYS A 358 -28.16 11.67 -22.30
CA LYS A 358 -28.12 11.93 -23.75
C LYS A 358 -29.20 12.95 -24.08
N GLN A 359 -28.86 14.24 -24.16
CA GLN A 359 -29.53 15.14 -25.08
C GLN A 359 -28.49 15.99 -25.84
N ASN A 360 -28.19 15.51 -27.05
CA ASN A 360 -27.53 16.19 -28.18
C ASN A 360 -26.35 17.09 -27.84
N ILE A 361 -25.15 16.49 -27.78
CA ILE A 361 -23.93 17.18 -28.21
C ILE A 361 -23.92 17.04 -29.74
N SER A 362 -24.40 18.06 -30.44
CA SER A 362 -24.12 18.20 -31.87
C SER A 362 -22.64 18.56 -32.02
N ASN A 363 -21.98 17.87 -32.96
CA ASN A 363 -20.58 18.02 -33.35
C ASN A 363 -20.12 19.47 -33.54
#